data_AF-A0A8T5LT83-F1
#
_entry.id   AF-A0A8T5LT83-F1
#
_cell.length_a   1.000
_cell.length_b   1.000
_cell.length_c   1.000
_cell.angle_alpha   90.00
_cell.angle_beta   90.00
_cell.angle_gamma   90.00
#
_symmetry.space_group_name_H-M   'P 1'
#
loop_
_entity.id
_entity.type
_entity.pdbx_description
1 polymer ?
#
loop_
_entity_poly.entity_id
_entity_poly.type
_entity_poly.pdbx_seq_one_letter_code
_entity_poly.pdbx_strand_id
1 'polypeptide(L)'
;MKVFLVYKRSQHDIYIEHDNPRLNWFIERHAKRYSESADQQHRTLDAVIKELGHQGISYEAVWRGDIKGQIAGVDAVVVVGGDGTFLEAARYCKGIPMVGVNSDSRPGGSQGFFSYFSIDNLADFGRFVDGQLPVTRMDRLRAELTDMFLDKTIVHDPLL
;
A
#
# COMPACT_ATOMS: atom_id res chain seq x y z
N MET A 1 7.52 19.25 1.12
CA MET A 1 6.45 18.24 1.22
C MET A 1 6.92 17.11 2.15
N LYS A 2 6.04 16.62 3.02
CA LYS A 2 6.24 15.47 3.89
C LYS A 2 5.23 14.38 3.54
N VAL A 3 5.72 13.18 3.26
CA VAL A 3 4.90 12.03 2.88
C VAL A 3 4.94 10.95 3.96
N PHE A 4 3.81 10.30 4.21
CA PHE A 4 3.76 9.04 4.93
C PHE A 4 3.74 7.88 3.94
N LEU A 5 4.80 7.09 3.88
CA LEU A 5 4.98 5.99 2.95
C LEU A 5 4.56 4.67 3.62
N VAL A 6 3.42 4.13 3.20
CA VAL A 6 2.95 2.82 3.66
C VAL A 6 3.35 1.78 2.64
N TYR A 7 3.99 0.70 3.08
CA TYR A 7 4.38 -0.39 2.18
C TYR A 7 3.96 -1.76 2.71
N LYS A 8 3.77 -2.70 1.79
CA LYS A 8 3.59 -4.13 2.10
C LYS A 8 4.96 -4.79 2.29
N ARG A 9 5.04 -5.88 3.07
CA ARG A 9 6.17 -6.85 3.06
C ARG A 9 5.85 -8.00 2.11
N SER A 10 6.83 -8.52 1.38
CA SER A 10 6.57 -9.68 0.52
C SER A 10 6.28 -10.92 1.39
N GLN A 11 5.52 -11.89 0.88
CA GLN A 11 5.31 -13.15 1.62
C GLN A 11 6.63 -13.90 1.84
N HIS A 12 7.60 -13.69 0.95
CA HIS A 12 8.96 -14.21 1.09
C HIS A 12 9.71 -13.57 2.27
N ASP A 13 9.56 -12.26 2.48
CA ASP A 13 10.18 -11.56 3.63
C ASP A 13 9.60 -12.07 4.95
N ILE A 14 8.28 -12.27 4.99
CA ILE A 14 7.58 -12.80 6.18
C ILE A 14 8.00 -14.25 6.46
N TYR A 15 8.24 -15.04 5.41
CA TYR A 15 8.72 -16.42 5.49
C TYR A 15 10.12 -16.52 6.11
N ILE A 16 11.06 -15.67 5.70
CA ILE A 16 12.42 -15.65 6.30
C ILE A 16 12.35 -15.36 7.80
N GLU A 17 11.41 -14.54 8.23
CA GLU A 17 11.26 -14.16 9.63
C GLU A 17 10.50 -15.19 10.49
N HIS A 18 9.65 -16.05 9.90
CA HIS A 18 8.78 -16.96 10.65
C HIS A 18 8.91 -18.41 10.15
N ASP A 19 9.57 -19.26 10.93
CA ASP A 19 9.68 -20.71 10.69
C ASP A 19 8.35 -21.43 10.99
N ASN A 20 7.44 -21.47 10.00
CA ASN A 20 6.12 -22.10 10.13
C ASN A 20 5.93 -23.24 9.10
N PRO A 21 5.94 -24.51 9.53
CA PRO A 21 5.91 -25.68 8.62
C PRO A 21 4.73 -25.72 7.64
N ARG A 22 3.56 -25.20 8.01
CA ARG A 22 2.38 -25.17 7.12
C ARG A 22 2.51 -24.09 6.05
N LEU A 23 3.10 -22.95 6.40
CA LEU A 23 3.39 -21.88 5.47
C LEU A 23 4.50 -22.30 4.49
N ASN A 24 5.50 -23.03 5.00
CA ASN A 24 6.62 -23.55 4.22
C ASN A 24 6.13 -24.46 3.08
N TRP A 25 5.26 -25.43 3.38
CA TRP A 25 4.69 -26.33 2.35
C TRP A 25 3.91 -25.60 1.25
N PHE A 26 3.13 -24.58 1.62
CA PHE A 26 2.32 -23.82 0.67
C PHE A 26 3.20 -22.93 -0.23
N ILE A 27 4.22 -22.29 0.35
CA ILE A 27 5.14 -21.42 -0.38
C ILE A 27 6.06 -22.24 -1.29
N GLU A 28 6.59 -23.38 -0.86
CA GLU A 28 7.43 -24.26 -1.70
C GLU A 28 6.76 -24.60 -3.03
N ARG A 29 5.46 -24.89 -3.00
CA ARG A 29 4.66 -25.23 -4.19
C ARG A 29 4.47 -24.05 -5.16
N HIS A 30 4.71 -22.83 -4.70
CA HIS A 30 4.52 -21.58 -5.44
C HIS A 30 5.75 -20.67 -5.39
N ALA A 31 6.93 -21.22 -5.02
CA ALA A 31 8.10 -20.45 -4.61
C ALA A 31 8.58 -19.47 -5.68
N LYS A 32 8.58 -19.91 -6.94
CA LYS A 32 8.95 -19.06 -8.08
C LYS A 32 8.07 -17.82 -8.19
N ARG A 33 6.73 -17.99 -8.13
CA ARG A 33 5.78 -16.87 -8.22
C ARG A 33 5.92 -15.92 -7.03
N TYR A 34 6.14 -16.45 -5.83
CA TYR A 34 6.29 -15.62 -4.64
C TYR A 34 7.61 -14.84 -4.63
N SER A 35 8.71 -15.46 -5.05
CA SER A 35 9.99 -14.78 -5.25
C SER A 35 9.88 -13.69 -6.31
N GLU A 36 9.27 -13.99 -7.46
CA GLU A 36 9.06 -13.01 -8.52
C GLU A 36 8.21 -11.81 -8.08
N SER A 37 7.15 -12.04 -7.29
CA SER A 37 6.31 -10.98 -6.73
C SER A 37 7.07 -10.17 -5.66
N ALA A 38 7.91 -10.83 -4.85
CA ALA A 38 8.76 -10.17 -3.86
C ALA A 38 9.77 -9.23 -4.52
N ASP A 39 10.49 -9.72 -5.53
CA ASP A 39 11.47 -8.93 -6.28
C ASP A 39 10.81 -7.70 -6.92
N GLN A 40 9.63 -7.88 -7.52
CA GLN A 40 8.91 -6.77 -8.14
C GLN A 40 8.47 -5.72 -7.12
N GLN A 41 8.02 -6.18 -5.95
CA GLN A 41 7.61 -5.32 -4.85
C GLN A 41 8.79 -4.51 -4.29
N HIS A 42 9.95 -5.14 -4.07
CA HIS A 42 11.16 -4.44 -3.63
C HIS A 42 11.62 -3.42 -4.67
N ARG A 43 11.69 -3.82 -5.96
CA ARG A 43 12.05 -2.91 -7.06
C ARG A 43 11.14 -1.69 -7.12
N THR A 44 9.84 -1.90 -6.94
CA THR A 44 8.86 -0.79 -6.98
C THR A 44 9.04 0.13 -5.78
N LEU A 45 9.24 -0.43 -4.58
CA LEU A 45 9.50 0.37 -3.38
C LEU A 45 10.78 1.20 -3.50
N ASP A 46 11.87 0.60 -3.99
CA ASP A 46 13.14 1.27 -4.21
C ASP A 46 13.00 2.40 -5.24
N ALA A 47 12.25 2.17 -6.33
CA ALA A 47 11.97 3.18 -7.33
C ALA A 47 11.18 4.36 -6.75
N VAL A 48 10.17 4.10 -5.91
CA VAL A 48 9.41 5.15 -5.21
C VAL A 48 10.31 5.95 -4.26
N ILE A 49 11.14 5.28 -3.46
CA ILE A 49 12.07 5.95 -2.53
C ILE A 49 13.07 6.82 -3.29
N LYS A 50 13.59 6.31 -4.42
CA LYS A 50 14.50 7.06 -5.28
C LYS A 50 13.83 8.31 -5.85
N GLU A 51 12.59 8.20 -6.30
CA GLU A 51 11.84 9.33 -6.84
C GLU A 51 11.51 10.37 -5.76
N LEU A 52 11.11 9.95 -4.56
CA LEU A 52 10.95 10.85 -3.41
C LEU A 52 12.25 11.62 -3.12
N GLY A 53 13.40 10.91 -3.16
CA GLY A 53 14.71 11.52 -2.98
C GLY A 53 15.08 12.52 -4.07
N HIS A 54 14.85 12.19 -5.34
CA HIS A 54 15.09 13.09 -6.47
C HIS A 54 14.26 14.38 -6.38
N GLN A 55 13.01 14.28 -5.91
CA GLN A 55 12.09 15.41 -5.74
C GLN A 55 12.33 16.18 -4.43
N GLY A 56 13.31 15.79 -3.60
CA GLY A 56 13.61 16.43 -2.33
C GLY A 56 12.51 16.28 -1.27
N ILE A 57 11.73 15.20 -1.34
CA ILE A 57 10.58 14.94 -0.46
C ILE A 57 11.01 14.18 0.77
N SER A 58 10.72 14.74 1.94
CA SER A 58 10.87 14.01 3.21
C SER A 58 9.78 12.96 3.34
N TYR A 59 10.14 11.76 3.81
CA TYR A 59 9.16 10.69 4.04
C TYR A 59 9.42 9.94 5.34
N GLU A 60 8.35 9.40 5.91
CA GLU A 60 8.38 8.39 6.97
C GLU A 60 7.82 7.09 6.40
N ALA A 61 8.62 6.03 6.39
CA ALA A 61 8.20 4.74 5.84
C ALA A 61 7.79 3.77 6.94
N VAL A 62 6.62 3.14 6.77
CA VAL A 62 6.10 2.13 7.71
C VAL A 62 5.52 0.93 6.98
N TRP A 63 5.75 -0.25 7.52
CA TRP A 63 5.06 -1.44 7.06
C TRP A 63 3.58 -1.33 7.44
N ARG A 64 2.67 -1.74 6.54
CA ARG A 64 1.22 -1.59 6.73
C ARG A 64 0.69 -2.17 8.05
N GLY A 65 1.30 -3.27 8.54
CA GLY A 65 0.91 -3.91 9.79
C GLY A 65 1.43 -3.21 11.05
N ASP A 66 2.35 -2.27 10.90
CA ASP A 66 2.93 -1.47 11.99
C ASP A 66 2.28 -0.09 12.12
N ILE A 67 1.25 0.24 11.32
CA ILE A 67 0.54 1.51 11.46
C ILE A 67 -0.18 1.54 12.81
N LYS A 68 0.21 2.48 13.66
CA LYS A 68 -0.38 2.69 14.99
C LYS A 68 -1.12 4.02 15.01
N GLY A 69 -2.43 3.96 15.26
CA GLY A 69 -3.26 5.16 15.39
C GLY A 69 -3.50 5.89 14.05
N GLN A 70 -4.05 7.10 14.13
CA GLN A 70 -4.35 7.90 12.93
C GLN A 70 -3.06 8.53 12.36
N ILE A 71 -2.93 8.48 11.04
CA ILE A 71 -1.88 9.18 10.29
C ILE A 71 -2.20 10.67 10.31
N ALA A 72 -1.24 11.49 10.73
CA ALA A 72 -1.39 12.95 10.86
C ALA A 72 -0.06 13.68 10.63
N GLY A 73 -0.13 15.00 10.38
CA GLY A 73 1.07 15.84 10.27
C GLY A 73 1.92 15.57 9.02
N VAL A 74 1.28 15.14 7.93
CA VAL A 74 1.88 14.91 6.60
C VAL A 74 1.00 15.53 5.52
N ASP A 75 1.59 15.83 4.37
CA ASP A 75 0.88 16.45 3.25
C ASP A 75 0.13 15.41 2.41
N ALA A 76 0.65 14.18 2.34
CA ALA A 76 0.02 13.08 1.62
C ALA A 76 0.48 11.70 2.14
N VAL A 77 -0.29 10.68 1.80
CA VAL A 77 0.07 9.27 2.02
C VAL A 77 0.37 8.61 0.68
N VAL A 78 1.53 7.96 0.56
CA VAL A 78 1.89 7.14 -0.60
C VAL A 78 1.80 5.69 -0.17
N VAL A 79 1.05 4.87 -0.90
CA VAL A 79 0.85 3.46 -0.56
C VAL A 79 1.45 2.55 -1.62
N VAL A 80 2.49 1.80 -1.28
CA VAL A 80 3.15 0.83 -2.17
C VAL A 80 2.64 -0.57 -1.87
N GLY A 81 1.82 -1.11 -2.77
CA GLY A 81 1.18 -2.40 -2.59
C GLY A 81 0.05 -2.63 -3.58
N GLY A 82 -0.85 -3.55 -3.24
CA GLY A 82 -2.14 -3.69 -3.93
C GLY A 82 -3.28 -3.03 -3.14
N ASP A 83 -4.51 -3.26 -3.58
CA ASP A 83 -5.72 -2.66 -3.00
C ASP A 83 -5.85 -2.93 -1.49
N GLY A 84 -5.53 -4.14 -1.04
CA GLY A 84 -5.56 -4.46 0.39
C GLY A 84 -4.66 -3.55 1.24
N THR A 85 -3.48 -3.19 0.74
CA THR A 85 -2.57 -2.26 1.42
C THR A 85 -3.13 -0.83 1.41
N PHE A 86 -3.73 -0.41 0.29
CA PHE A 86 -4.38 0.90 0.17
C PHE A 86 -5.54 1.04 1.16
N LEU A 87 -6.43 0.05 1.17
CA LEU A 87 -7.59 0.02 2.07
C LEU A 87 -7.17 -0.05 3.53
N GLU A 88 -6.11 -0.80 3.86
CA GLU A 88 -5.56 -0.86 5.21
C GLU A 88 -5.03 0.51 5.67
N ALA A 89 -4.22 1.18 4.87
CA ALA A 89 -3.76 2.54 5.14
C ALA A 89 -4.93 3.53 5.29
N ALA A 90 -5.96 3.39 4.45
CA ALA A 90 -7.13 4.27 4.44
C ALA A 90 -7.94 4.20 5.74
N ARG A 91 -7.81 3.13 6.54
CA ARG A 91 -8.45 3.03 7.88
C ARG A 91 -7.85 4.01 8.88
N TYR A 92 -6.58 4.32 8.71
CA TYR A 92 -5.82 5.21 9.58
C TYR A 92 -5.70 6.63 9.02
N CYS A 93 -6.18 6.86 7.80
CA CYS A 93 -6.11 8.14 7.12
C CYS A 93 -7.48 8.84 7.12
N LYS A 94 -7.50 10.12 7.53
CA LYS A 94 -8.67 11.00 7.47
C LYS A 94 -8.27 12.37 6.96
N GLY A 95 -8.86 12.80 5.85
CA GLY A 95 -8.67 14.15 5.30
C GLY A 95 -7.31 14.42 4.65
N ILE A 96 -6.42 13.44 4.59
CA ILE A 96 -5.12 13.54 3.92
C ILE A 96 -5.23 12.84 2.55
N PRO A 97 -4.78 13.47 1.45
CA PRO A 97 -4.72 12.84 0.13
C PRO A 97 -3.90 11.56 0.15
N MET A 98 -4.38 10.53 -0.54
CA MET A 98 -3.69 9.25 -0.67
C MET A 98 -3.45 8.93 -2.15
N VAL A 99 -2.31 8.34 -2.47
CA VAL A 99 -2.02 7.81 -3.81
C VAL A 99 -1.45 6.41 -3.72
N GLY A 100 -1.99 5.48 -4.51
CA GLY A 100 -1.50 4.11 -4.59
C GLY A 100 -0.45 3.93 -5.68
N VAL A 101 0.55 3.10 -5.39
CA VAL A 101 1.54 2.57 -6.31
C VAL A 101 1.41 1.05 -6.33
N ASN A 102 0.95 0.49 -7.45
CA ASN A 102 0.83 -0.95 -7.64
C ASN A 102 2.22 -1.59 -7.62
N SER A 103 2.50 -2.38 -6.59
CA SER A 103 3.80 -3.02 -6.39
C SER A 103 4.05 -4.25 -7.25
N ASP A 104 3.04 -4.78 -7.96
CA ASP A 104 3.16 -5.92 -8.87
C ASP A 104 2.21 -5.76 -10.06
N SER A 105 2.55 -4.84 -10.98
CA SER A 105 1.76 -4.49 -12.18
C SER A 105 1.94 -5.45 -13.37
N ARG A 106 2.70 -6.53 -13.20
CA ARG A 106 3.00 -7.46 -14.30
C ARG A 106 1.76 -8.25 -14.73
N PRO A 107 1.75 -8.86 -15.94
CA PRO A 107 0.68 -9.76 -16.34
C PRO A 107 0.48 -10.90 -15.32
N GLY A 108 -0.74 -11.04 -14.80
CA GLY A 108 -1.06 -12.00 -13.72
C GLY A 108 -0.68 -11.54 -12.31
N GLY A 109 -0.18 -10.30 -12.17
CA GLY A 109 0.06 -9.58 -10.93
C GLY A 109 -1.23 -8.97 -10.34
N SER A 110 -1.08 -8.00 -9.44
CA SER A 110 -2.21 -7.34 -8.79
C SER A 110 -2.82 -6.28 -9.71
N GLN A 111 -4.15 -6.10 -9.68
CA GLN A 111 -4.80 -5.08 -10.53
C GLN A 111 -4.52 -3.66 -10.04
N GLY A 112 -4.59 -3.42 -8.72
CA GLY A 112 -4.34 -2.10 -8.13
C GLY A 112 -5.40 -1.09 -8.53
N PHE A 113 -6.68 -1.40 -8.30
CA PHE A 113 -7.81 -0.52 -8.60
C PHE A 113 -7.68 0.88 -7.97
N PHE A 114 -7.12 0.96 -6.75
CA PHE A 114 -6.88 2.24 -6.05
C PHE A 114 -5.52 2.86 -6.36
N SER A 115 -4.72 2.25 -7.24
CA SER A 115 -3.39 2.72 -7.58
C SER A 115 -3.40 3.55 -8.85
N TYR A 116 -2.80 4.74 -8.77
CA TYR A 116 -2.55 5.61 -9.93
C TYR A 116 -1.19 5.30 -10.56
N PHE A 117 -0.20 4.97 -9.72
CA PHE A 117 1.15 4.67 -10.16
C PHE A 117 1.42 3.17 -10.21
N SER A 118 2.44 2.81 -10.99
CA SER A 118 3.14 1.55 -11.01
C SER A 118 4.58 1.85 -11.42
N ILE A 119 5.46 0.85 -11.41
CA ILE A 119 6.84 1.04 -11.84
C ILE A 119 6.94 1.64 -13.26
N ASP A 120 5.96 1.38 -14.12
CA ASP A 120 5.95 1.77 -15.53
C ASP A 120 5.66 3.27 -15.74
N ASN A 121 5.06 3.96 -14.76
CA ASN A 121 4.68 5.37 -14.87
C ASN A 121 5.19 6.25 -13.70
N LEU A 122 6.17 5.78 -12.92
CA LEU A 122 6.78 6.57 -11.85
C LEU A 122 7.48 7.84 -12.33
N ALA A 123 7.82 7.95 -13.62
CA ALA A 123 8.34 9.20 -14.18
C ALA A 123 7.36 10.38 -14.05
N ASP A 124 6.05 10.10 -13.95
CA ASP A 124 5.01 11.11 -13.77
C ASP A 124 4.80 11.50 -12.29
N PHE A 125 5.59 10.95 -11.36
CA PHE A 125 5.40 11.18 -9.93
C PHE A 125 5.52 12.66 -9.55
N GLY A 126 6.31 13.45 -10.27
CA GLY A 126 6.37 14.91 -10.11
C GLY A 126 4.99 15.59 -10.18
N ARG A 127 4.06 15.06 -10.97
CA ARG A 127 2.68 15.59 -11.06
C ARG A 127 1.91 15.44 -9.76
N PHE A 128 2.19 14.38 -8.98
CA PHE A 128 1.64 14.22 -7.64
C PHE A 128 2.24 15.24 -6.68
N VAL A 129 3.55 15.44 -6.75
CA VAL A 129 4.29 16.42 -5.93
C VAL A 129 3.79 17.84 -6.16
N ASP A 130 3.57 18.19 -7.42
CA ASP A 130 3.11 19.51 -7.86
C ASP A 130 1.59 19.73 -7.64
N GLY A 131 0.87 18.74 -7.07
CA GLY A 131 -0.56 18.83 -6.82
C GLY A 131 -1.42 18.86 -8.10
N GLN A 132 -0.89 18.35 -9.21
CA GLN A 132 -1.55 18.33 -10.52
C GLN A 132 -2.46 17.11 -10.74
N LEU A 133 -2.46 16.16 -9.81
CA LEU A 133 -3.36 15.01 -9.87
C LEU A 133 -4.74 15.38 -9.32
N PRO A 134 -5.83 14.93 -9.96
CA PRO A 134 -7.17 15.14 -9.42
C PRO A 134 -7.34 14.38 -8.11
N VAL A 135 -7.85 15.07 -7.08
CA VAL A 135 -8.19 14.45 -5.79
C VAL A 135 -9.67 14.09 -5.77
N THR A 136 -9.96 12.80 -5.69
CA THR A 136 -11.33 12.30 -5.54
C THR A 136 -11.62 12.02 -4.06
N ARG A 137 -12.75 12.52 -3.56
CA ARG A 137 -13.24 12.15 -2.23
C ARG A 137 -13.99 10.83 -2.34
N MET A 138 -13.63 9.87 -1.48
CA MET A 138 -14.33 8.59 -1.37
C MET A 138 -15.11 8.54 -0.06
N ASP A 139 -16.42 8.30 -0.19
CA ASP A 139 -17.27 8.01 0.95
C ASP A 139 -16.94 6.62 1.51
N ARG A 140 -17.07 6.47 2.82
CA ARG A 140 -16.78 5.21 3.52
C ARG A 140 -18.02 4.74 4.25
N LEU A 141 -18.27 3.43 4.19
CA LEU A 141 -19.35 2.80 4.91
C LEU A 141 -18.93 2.57 6.37
N ARG A 142 -19.78 2.99 7.31
CA ARG A 142 -19.66 2.64 8.72
C ARG A 142 -20.79 1.65 9.03
N ALA A 143 -20.42 0.45 9.46
CA ALA A 143 -21.36 -0.55 9.94
C ALA A 143 -21.23 -0.66 11.46
N GLU A 144 -22.37 -0.75 12.15
CA GLU A 144 -22.46 -0.97 13.59
C GLU A 144 -23.28 -2.25 13.81
N LEU A 145 -22.75 -3.21 14.57
CA LEU A 145 -23.52 -4.37 15.01
C LEU A 145 -24.14 -4.03 16.37
N THR A 146 -25.45 -4.22 16.48
CA THR A 146 -26.27 -3.77 17.62
C THR A 146 -25.79 -4.29 18.98
N ASP A 147 -25.10 -5.43 19.01
CA ASP A 147 -24.58 -6.05 20.24
C ASP A 147 -23.04 -6.13 20.29
N MET A 148 -22.32 -5.57 19.31
CA MET A 148 -20.85 -5.54 19.27
C MET A 148 -20.34 -4.30 18.52
N PHE A 149 -19.61 -3.42 19.21
CA PHE A 149 -18.92 -2.31 18.56
C PHE A 149 -17.81 -2.84 17.63
N LEU A 150 -18.04 -2.74 16.32
CA LEU A 150 -16.95 -2.81 15.34
C LEU A 150 -16.45 -1.39 15.10
N ASP A 151 -15.34 -1.00 15.73
CA ASP A 151 -14.63 0.26 15.45
C ASP A 151 -13.88 0.21 14.11
N LYS A 152 -14.57 -0.18 13.04
CA LYS A 152 -13.97 -0.44 11.73
C LYS A 152 -14.80 0.25 10.65
N THR A 153 -14.26 1.35 10.12
CA THR A 153 -14.75 1.95 8.88
C THR A 153 -14.34 1.06 7.70
N ILE A 154 -15.26 0.90 6.76
CA ILE A 154 -15.16 0.01 5.62
C ILE A 154 -15.11 0.86 4.35
N VAL A 155 -14.13 0.58 3.48
CA VAL A 155 -13.89 1.34 2.24
C VAL A 155 -14.43 0.59 1.00
N HIS A 156 -14.82 -0.67 1.15
CA HIS A 156 -15.34 -1.55 0.11
C HIS A 156 -16.44 -2.47 0.66
N ASP A 157 -17.38 -2.95 -0.15
CA ASP A 157 -18.47 -3.84 0.29
C ASP A 157 -17.98 -4.98 1.22
N PRO A 158 -18.56 -5.15 2.43
CA PRO A 158 -18.20 -6.21 3.36
C PRO A 158 -18.67 -7.63 2.97
N LEU A 159 -19.47 -7.80 1.90
CA LEU A 159 -20.13 -9.08 1.55
C LEU A 159 -19.60 -9.79 0.29
N LEU A 160 -18.33 -9.57 -0.09
CA LEU A 160 -17.68 -10.32 -1.17
C LEU A 160 -16.70 -11.39 -0.65
#